data_AF-A0A7J9V284-F1
#
_entry.id   AF-A0A7J9V284-F1
#
_cell.length_a   1.000
_cell.length_b   1.000
_cell.length_c   1.000
_cell.angle_alpha   90.00
_cell.angle_beta   90.00
_cell.angle_gamma   90.00
#
_symmetry.space_group_name_H-M   'P 1'
#
loop_
_entity.id
_entity.type
_entity.pdbx_description
1 polymer ?
#
loop_
_entity_poly.entity_id
_entity_poly.type
_entity_poly.pdbx_seq_one_letter_code
_entity_poly.pdbx_strand_id
1 'polypeptide(L)'
;MLLMTGCGASQATAPPQLAAFDQPATAEDALPDGRDFEEFASFRRIGEVDGALVYAAQGPVEHPWCIVVVVDGPTEDDAVAGGSCADDAVFARRGVSVEVGGLGQHRTATLLPDDFTGQLEDGWEVVGPNLGAPTGA
;
A
#
# COMPACT_ATOMS: atom_id res chain seq x y z
N MET A 1 -47.58 -24.74 6.72
CA MET A 1 -46.17 -25.16 6.86
C MET A 1 -45.29 -24.00 6.42
N LEU A 2 -44.57 -23.39 7.36
CA LEU A 2 -43.61 -22.31 7.10
C LEU A 2 -42.38 -22.90 6.39
N LEU A 3 -42.02 -22.36 5.23
CA LEU A 3 -40.70 -22.54 4.62
C LEU A 3 -39.82 -21.38 5.07
N MET A 4 -39.02 -21.61 6.12
CA MET A 4 -37.90 -20.76 6.49
C MET A 4 -36.66 -21.23 5.72
N THR A 5 -36.47 -20.72 4.50
CA THR A 5 -35.21 -20.89 3.76
C THR A 5 -34.29 -19.73 4.11
N GLY A 6 -33.28 -20.01 4.92
CA GLY A 6 -32.30 -19.04 5.36
C GLY A 6 -31.52 -18.41 4.21
N CYS A 7 -31.52 -17.08 4.16
CA CYS A 7 -30.50 -16.29 3.47
C CYS A 7 -29.48 -15.83 4.51
N GLY A 8 -28.78 -16.80 5.10
CA GLY A 8 -27.62 -16.59 5.95
C GLY A 8 -26.36 -17.11 5.27
N ALA A 9 -26.24 -16.90 3.96
CA ALA A 9 -24.94 -17.05 3.32
C ALA A 9 -24.16 -15.80 3.72
N SER A 10 -23.34 -15.92 4.76
CA SER A 10 -22.23 -14.99 4.99
C SER A 10 -21.52 -14.85 3.65
N GLN A 11 -21.74 -13.75 2.94
CA GLN A 11 -21.06 -13.48 1.69
C GLN A 11 -19.59 -13.49 2.04
N ALA A 12 -18.83 -14.44 1.49
CA ALA A 12 -17.39 -14.32 1.48
C ALA A 12 -17.11 -12.98 0.80
N THR A 13 -16.63 -12.00 1.56
CA THR A 13 -16.18 -10.73 1.01
C THR A 13 -15.17 -11.07 -0.08
N ALA A 14 -15.38 -10.55 -1.28
CA ALA A 14 -14.41 -10.74 -2.35
C ALA A 14 -13.02 -10.29 -1.87
N PRO A 15 -11.93 -10.94 -2.30
CA PRO A 15 -10.59 -10.47 -1.99
C PRO A 15 -10.46 -8.97 -2.33
N PRO A 16 -9.73 -8.19 -1.53
CA PRO A 16 -9.48 -6.79 -1.86
C PRO A 16 -8.77 -6.70 -3.22
N GLN A 17 -8.91 -5.54 -3.87
CA GLN A 17 -8.38 -5.30 -5.20
C GLN A 17 -7.51 -4.04 -5.20
N LEU A 18 -6.57 -4.03 -6.15
CA LEU A 18 -5.74 -2.88 -6.46
C LEU A 18 -5.56 -2.79 -7.97
N ALA A 19 -6.36 -1.95 -8.63
CA ALA A 19 -6.41 -1.81 -10.08
C ALA A 19 -5.06 -1.39 -10.70
N ALA A 20 -4.16 -0.83 -9.89
CA ALA A 20 -2.78 -0.54 -10.30
C ALA A 20 -2.06 -1.79 -10.85
N PHE A 21 -2.35 -2.98 -10.32
CA PHE A 21 -1.74 -4.23 -10.80
C PHE A 21 -2.36 -4.75 -12.10
N ASP A 22 -3.55 -4.29 -12.48
CA ASP A 22 -4.20 -4.71 -13.73
C ASP A 22 -3.63 -4.01 -14.96
N GLN A 23 -2.91 -2.90 -14.76
CA GLN A 23 -2.25 -2.17 -15.83
C GLN A 23 -0.82 -2.68 -16.04
N PRO A 24 -0.29 -2.67 -17.29
CA PRO A 24 1.12 -2.93 -17.55
C PRO A 24 2.02 -1.96 -16.78
N ALA A 25 3.17 -2.45 -16.33
CA ALA A 25 4.19 -1.61 -15.70
C ALA A 25 4.70 -0.54 -16.69
N THR A 26 4.95 0.65 -16.17
CA THR A 26 5.53 1.80 -16.84
C THR A 26 6.94 2.07 -16.30
N ALA A 27 7.65 3.04 -16.90
CA ALA A 27 8.98 3.42 -16.43
C ALA A 27 8.96 4.03 -15.01
N GLU A 28 7.85 4.64 -14.59
CA GLU A 28 7.70 5.25 -13.26
C GLU A 28 7.55 4.21 -12.15
N ASP A 29 7.23 2.96 -12.52
CA ASP A 29 7.07 1.83 -11.59
C ASP A 29 8.40 1.17 -11.21
N ALA A 30 9.50 1.57 -11.87
CA ALA A 30 10.83 1.15 -11.47
C ALA A 30 11.20 1.77 -10.12
N LEU A 31 11.72 0.94 -9.22
CA LEU A 31 12.37 1.45 -8.01
C LEU A 31 13.64 2.22 -8.40
N PRO A 32 14.02 3.26 -7.63
CA PRO A 32 15.31 3.91 -7.80
C PRO A 32 16.47 2.91 -7.68
N ASP A 33 17.56 3.20 -8.38
CA ASP A 33 18.73 2.30 -8.46
C ASP A 33 19.27 1.93 -7.06
N GLY A 34 19.75 0.68 -6.93
CA GLY A 34 20.27 0.15 -5.67
C GLY A 34 19.23 -0.26 -4.63
N ARG A 35 17.93 -0.22 -4.97
CA ARG A 35 16.84 -0.72 -4.12
C ARG A 35 16.33 -2.05 -4.67
N ASP A 36 16.46 -3.09 -3.83
CA ASP A 36 15.90 -4.40 -4.11
C ASP A 36 15.15 -4.91 -2.88
N PHE A 37 14.00 -5.52 -3.14
CA PHE A 37 13.19 -6.22 -2.14
C PHE A 37 12.92 -7.60 -2.74
N GLU A 38 13.82 -8.54 -2.47
CA GLU A 38 13.85 -9.87 -3.11
C GLU A 38 12.52 -10.65 -2.96
N GLU A 39 11.74 -10.34 -1.93
CA GLU A 39 10.46 -10.99 -1.64
C GLU A 39 9.26 -10.31 -2.33
N PHE A 40 9.46 -9.14 -2.94
CA PHE A 40 8.41 -8.33 -3.54
C PHE A 40 8.52 -8.34 -5.06
N ALA A 41 7.37 -8.25 -5.73
CA ALA A 41 7.28 -8.26 -7.17
C ALA A 41 6.28 -7.21 -7.67
N SER A 42 6.26 -7.01 -8.99
CA SER A 42 5.21 -6.25 -9.68
C SER A 42 4.99 -4.84 -9.12
N PHE A 43 6.07 -4.11 -8.82
CA PHE A 43 5.99 -2.75 -8.29
C PHE A 43 5.08 -1.85 -9.13
N ARG A 44 4.31 -1.00 -8.46
CA ARG A 44 3.47 0.05 -9.04
C ARG A 44 3.66 1.32 -8.23
N ARG A 45 4.08 2.40 -8.86
CA ARG A 45 4.15 3.70 -8.20
C ARG A 45 2.73 4.22 -8.00
N ILE A 46 2.37 4.46 -6.75
CA ILE A 46 1.02 4.92 -6.36
C ILE A 46 1.02 6.43 -6.15
N GLY A 47 2.16 7.01 -5.76
CA GLY A 47 2.29 8.45 -5.63
C GLY A 47 3.54 8.87 -4.88
N GLU A 48 3.42 10.00 -4.19
CA GLU A 48 4.48 10.63 -3.42
C GLU A 48 3.87 11.29 -2.17
N VAL A 49 4.58 11.22 -1.05
CA VAL A 49 4.19 11.84 0.23
C VAL A 49 5.42 12.54 0.82
N ASP A 50 5.34 13.85 1.09
CA ASP A 50 6.47 14.63 1.63
C ASP A 50 7.81 14.42 0.88
N GLY A 51 7.77 14.30 -0.45
CA GLY A 51 8.94 14.05 -1.30
C GLY A 51 9.44 12.60 -1.32
N ALA A 52 8.76 11.67 -0.66
CA ALA A 52 9.07 10.25 -0.68
C ALA A 52 8.21 9.50 -1.69
N LEU A 53 8.83 8.67 -2.53
CA LEU A 53 8.14 7.86 -3.53
C LEU A 53 7.43 6.70 -2.85
N VAL A 54 6.17 6.47 -3.19
CA VAL A 54 5.34 5.41 -2.62
C VAL A 54 4.93 4.42 -3.71
N TYR A 55 5.18 3.15 -3.43
CA TYR A 55 4.90 2.03 -4.33
C TYR A 55 4.00 1.00 -3.65
N ALA A 56 3.10 0.41 -4.42
CA ALA A 56 2.52 -0.88 -4.11
C ALA A 56 3.40 -1.98 -4.71
N ALA A 57 3.45 -3.13 -4.06
CA ALA A 57 4.11 -4.32 -4.57
C ALA A 57 3.31 -5.57 -4.20
N GLN A 58 3.48 -6.62 -5.00
CA GLN A 58 2.96 -7.95 -4.69
C GLN A 58 3.96 -8.68 -3.80
N GLY A 59 3.53 -9.05 -2.60
CA GLY A 59 4.32 -9.84 -1.67
C GLY A 59 4.11 -11.35 -1.84
N PRO A 60 4.66 -12.15 -0.90
CA PRO A 60 4.37 -13.57 -0.78
C PRO A 60 2.87 -13.85 -0.63
N VAL A 61 2.45 -15.08 -0.95
CA VAL A 61 1.03 -15.50 -0.90
C VAL A 61 0.37 -15.23 0.46
N GLU A 62 1.12 -15.30 1.57
CA GLU A 62 0.59 -15.07 2.91
C GLU A 62 0.33 -13.58 3.20
N HIS A 63 1.06 -12.68 2.54
CA HIS A 63 0.96 -11.22 2.68
C HIS A 63 1.09 -10.54 1.31
N PRO A 64 0.09 -10.70 0.42
CA PRO A 64 0.22 -10.32 -0.98
C PRO A 64 0.21 -8.80 -1.20
N TRP A 65 -0.25 -8.00 -0.23
CA TRP A 65 -0.36 -6.56 -0.37
C TRP A 65 0.79 -5.88 0.34
N CYS A 66 1.74 -5.34 -0.41
CA CYS A 66 2.88 -4.63 0.16
C CYS A 66 2.89 -3.16 -0.27
N ILE A 67 3.34 -2.31 0.65
CA ILE A 67 3.71 -0.93 0.39
C ILE A 67 5.22 -0.79 0.55
N VAL A 68 5.85 0.00 -0.31
CA VAL A 68 7.24 0.42 -0.21
C VAL A 68 7.31 1.93 -0.27
N VAL A 69 8.06 2.54 0.65
CA VAL A 69 8.37 3.96 0.64
C VAL A 69 9.88 4.11 0.42
N VAL A 70 10.24 4.96 -0.52
CA VAL A 70 11.64 5.31 -0.83
C VAL A 70 11.82 6.81 -0.59
N VAL A 71 12.79 7.15 0.25
CA VAL A 71 13.22 8.52 0.54
C VAL A 71 14.59 8.70 -0.10
N ASP A 72 14.66 9.54 -1.12
CA ASP A 72 15.94 9.84 -1.76
C ASP A 72 16.82 10.71 -0.86
N GLY A 73 18.11 10.40 -0.85
CA GLY A 73 19.13 11.20 -0.19
C GLY A 73 19.82 12.17 -1.17
N PRO A 74 20.69 13.05 -0.66
CA PRO A 74 21.50 13.92 -1.52
C PRO A 74 22.46 13.15 -2.45
N THR A 75 22.74 11.88 -2.13
CA THR A 75 23.41 10.91 -3.00
C THR A 75 22.62 9.60 -3.04
N GLU A 76 22.87 8.74 -4.04
CA GLU A 76 22.19 7.44 -4.19
C GLU A 76 22.40 6.52 -2.97
N ASP A 77 23.60 6.57 -2.36
CA ASP A 77 23.95 5.79 -1.17
C ASP A 77 23.22 6.24 0.09
N ASP A 78 22.69 7.48 0.09
CA ASP A 78 21.98 8.08 1.23
C ASP A 78 20.47 7.81 1.19
N ALA A 79 19.94 7.23 0.11
CA ALA A 79 18.51 6.92 0.05
C ALA A 79 18.14 5.85 1.09
N VAL A 80 16.92 5.94 1.62
CA VAL A 80 16.40 5.03 2.64
C VAL A 80 15.07 4.50 2.14
N ALA A 81 14.89 3.18 2.22
CA ALA A 81 13.64 2.55 1.84
C ALA A 81 13.17 1.59 2.93
N GLY A 82 11.87 1.42 3.03
CA GLY A 82 11.24 0.44 3.90
C GLY A 82 9.94 -0.04 3.29
N GLY A 83 9.55 -1.25 3.66
CA GLY A 83 8.33 -1.86 3.19
C GLY A 83 7.57 -2.59 4.28
N SER A 84 6.28 -2.77 4.05
CA SER A 84 5.37 -3.47 4.95
C SER A 84 4.34 -4.20 4.11
N CYS A 85 3.85 -5.34 4.60
CA CYS A 85 2.87 -6.16 3.88
C CYS A 85 1.71 -6.59 4.80
N ALA A 86 0.59 -6.94 4.19
CA ALA A 86 -0.57 -7.47 4.89
C ALA A 86 -1.29 -8.56 4.11
N ASP A 87 -2.04 -9.38 4.84
CA ASP A 87 -3.04 -10.29 4.27
C ASP A 87 -4.29 -9.54 3.78
N ASP A 88 -5.15 -10.24 3.04
CA ASP A 88 -6.42 -9.71 2.49
C ASP A 88 -7.33 -9.09 3.55
N ALA A 89 -7.45 -9.73 4.71
CA ALA A 89 -8.39 -9.30 5.75
C ALA A 89 -7.94 -7.99 6.42
N VAL A 90 -6.63 -7.85 6.63
CA VAL A 90 -6.01 -6.63 7.15
C VAL A 90 -6.07 -5.53 6.10
N PHE A 91 -5.67 -5.82 4.86
CA PHE A 91 -5.65 -4.84 3.78
C PHE A 91 -7.05 -4.28 3.48
N ALA A 92 -8.06 -5.14 3.38
CA ALA A 92 -9.44 -4.72 3.14
C ALA A 92 -10.00 -3.81 4.26
N ARG A 93 -9.59 -4.03 5.52
CA ARG A 93 -10.14 -3.31 6.67
C ARG A 93 -9.47 -1.96 6.92
N ARG A 94 -8.15 -1.89 6.78
CA ARG A 94 -7.37 -0.70 7.20
C ARG A 94 -6.21 -0.32 6.27
N GLY A 95 -6.05 -1.03 5.15
CA GLY A 95 -4.87 -0.86 4.29
C GLY A 95 -3.59 -1.44 4.90
N VAL A 96 -2.45 -1.05 4.32
CA VAL A 96 -1.10 -1.39 4.78
C VAL A 96 -0.30 -0.11 4.98
N SER A 97 0.20 0.11 6.19
CA SER A 97 1.01 1.28 6.51
C SER A 97 2.49 0.91 6.67
N VAL A 98 3.36 1.85 6.33
CA VAL A 98 4.79 1.78 6.61
C VAL A 98 5.28 3.12 7.13
N GLU A 99 6.21 3.07 8.08
CA GLU A 99 7.00 4.23 8.51
C GLU A 99 8.46 3.98 8.14
N VAL A 100 9.06 4.95 7.45
CA VAL A 100 10.48 4.95 7.09
C VAL A 100 11.13 6.14 7.75
N GLY A 101 12.10 5.87 8.62
CA GLY A 101 12.94 6.88 9.28
C GLY A 101 14.33 6.91 8.65
N GLY A 102 14.80 8.10 8.27
CA GLY A 102 16.10 8.30 7.64
C GLY A 102 16.42 9.78 7.48
N LEU A 103 17.71 10.15 7.49
CA LEU A 103 18.15 11.53 7.23
C LEU A 103 17.51 12.61 8.13
N GLY A 104 17.14 12.25 9.36
CA GLY A 104 16.48 13.15 10.31
C GLY A 104 15.00 13.42 10.01
N GLN A 105 14.40 12.63 9.12
CA GLN A 105 13.02 12.73 8.71
C GLN A 105 12.31 11.38 8.86
N HIS A 106 11.00 11.44 9.12
CA HIS A 106 10.11 10.27 9.12
C HIS A 106 9.08 10.48 8.02
N ARG A 107 8.81 9.40 7.28
CA ARG A 107 7.82 9.36 6.21
C ARG A 107 6.89 8.20 6.46
N THR A 108 5.60 8.47 6.46
CA THR A 108 4.59 7.46 6.71
C THR A 108 3.54 7.52 5.62
N ALA A 109 3.19 6.36 5.08
CA ALA A 109 2.18 6.23 4.04
C ALA A 109 1.35 4.98 4.30
N THR A 110 0.11 5.00 3.80
CA THR A 110 -0.81 3.86 3.86
C THR A 110 -1.32 3.54 2.45
N LEU A 111 -1.14 2.30 2.02
CA LEU A 111 -1.73 1.75 0.79
C LEU A 111 -3.14 1.28 1.11
N LEU A 112 -4.10 1.64 0.26
CA LEU A 112 -5.53 1.37 0.44
C LEU A 112 -6.08 0.54 -0.72
N PRO A 113 -7.03 -0.39 -0.49
CA PRO A 113 -7.73 -1.08 -1.58
C PRO A 113 -8.58 -0.10 -2.39
N ASP A 114 -8.94 -0.47 -3.62
CA ASP A 114 -9.71 0.39 -4.53
C ASP A 114 -11.04 0.86 -3.93
N ASP A 115 -11.77 -0.06 -3.31
CA ASP A 115 -13.07 0.18 -2.69
C ASP A 115 -12.95 0.45 -1.18
N PHE A 116 -11.86 1.11 -0.76
CA PHE A 116 -11.67 1.42 0.65
C PHE A 116 -12.83 2.26 1.20
N THR A 117 -13.60 1.64 2.09
CA THR A 117 -14.73 2.25 2.82
C THR A 117 -14.49 2.29 4.32
N GLY A 118 -13.30 1.89 4.76
CA GLY A 118 -12.87 1.96 6.15
C GLY A 118 -12.61 3.39 6.60
N GLN A 119 -12.23 3.52 7.88
CA GLN A 119 -11.80 4.79 8.44
C GLN A 119 -10.28 4.76 8.60
N LEU A 120 -9.60 5.80 8.12
CA LEU A 120 -8.19 6.04 8.47
C LEU A 120 -8.09 6.48 9.93
N GLU A 121 -6.89 6.37 10.50
CA GLU A 121 -6.64 6.88 11.85
C GLU A 121 -6.87 8.40 11.91
N ASP A 122 -7.18 8.92 13.11
CA ASP A 122 -7.36 10.37 13.28
C ASP A 122 -6.07 11.11 12.87
N GLY A 123 -6.22 12.17 12.06
CA GLY A 123 -5.09 12.92 11.51
C GLY A 123 -4.49 12.31 10.24
N TRP A 124 -5.23 11.44 9.55
CA TRP A 124 -4.89 10.93 8.22
C TRP A 124 -5.96 11.29 7.19
N GLU A 125 -5.54 11.41 5.93
CA GLU A 125 -6.43 11.65 4.79
C GLU A 125 -6.02 10.84 3.57
N VAL A 126 -6.97 10.66 2.64
CA VAL A 126 -6.71 10.06 1.32
C VAL A 126 -6.19 11.15 0.41
N VAL A 127 -4.95 11.02 -0.05
CA VAL A 127 -4.24 12.03 -0.86
C VAL A 127 -4.13 11.66 -2.34
N GLY A 128 -4.52 10.43 -2.70
CA GLY A 128 -4.52 9.96 -4.09
C GLY A 128 -5.25 8.63 -4.24
N PRO A 129 -5.29 8.07 -5.47
CA PRO A 129 -5.80 6.72 -5.68
C PRO A 129 -5.02 5.75 -4.79
N ASN A 130 -5.72 5.01 -3.94
CA ASN A 130 -5.13 3.98 -3.09
C ASN A 130 -4.07 4.48 -2.09
N LEU A 131 -3.98 5.79 -1.81
CA LEU A 131 -2.92 6.37 -0.97
C LEU A 131 -3.49 7.24 0.15
N GLY A 132 -3.15 6.88 1.38
CA GLY A 132 -3.37 7.68 2.58
C GLY A 132 -2.07 8.21 3.17
N ALA A 133 -2.11 9.41 3.74
CA ALA A 133 -0.99 10.07 4.40
C ALA A 133 -1.46 10.84 5.65
N PRO A 134 -0.57 11.17 6.60
CA PRO A 134 -0.90 12.10 7.68
C PRO A 134 -1.34 13.45 7.12
N THR A 135 -2.30 14.10 7.76
CA THR A 135 -2.80 15.41 7.32
C THR A 135 -1.69 16.45 7.36
N GLY A 136 -1.49 17.15 6.24
CA GLY A 136 -0.45 18.18 6.10
C GLY A 136 0.96 17.66 5.81
N ALA A 137 1.06 16.39 5.40
CA ALA A 137 2.22 15.80 4.70
C ALA A 137 2.28 16.21 3.21
#